data_AF-A0A2D5WL63-F1
#
_entry.id   AF-A0A2D5WL63-F1
#
_cell.length_a   1.000
_cell.length_b   1.000
_cell.length_c   1.000
_cell.angle_alpha   90.00
_cell.angle_beta   90.00
_cell.angle_gamma   90.00
#
_symmetry.space_group_name_H-M   'P 1'
#
loop_
_entity.id
_entity.type
_entity.pdbx_description
1 polymer ?
#
loop_
_entity_poly.entity_id
_entity_poly.type
_entity_poly.pdbx_seq_one_letter_code
_entity_poly.pdbx_strand_id
1 'polypeptide(L)' 'MILLSSYIGYLLGNTFCVVSDERSCVSTILTYIGSINLFNLIGIYTLVNLSEKSITEWNQNSEEE' A
#
# COMPACT_ATOMS: atom_id res chain seq x y z
N MET A 1 -0.49 10.29 -2.86
CA MET A 1 -0.15 8.97 -2.27
C MET A 1 0.35 7.99 -3.34
N ILE A 2 -0.44 7.72 -4.39
CA ILE A 2 -0.07 6.82 -5.50
C ILE A 2 1.26 7.22 -6.18
N LEU A 3 1.52 8.51 -6.37
CA LEU A 3 2.78 8.98 -6.96
C LEU A 3 4.02 8.59 -6.13
N LEU A 4 3.92 8.68 -4.80
CA LEU A 4 5.02 8.34 -3.90
C LEU A 4 5.22 6.82 -3.81
N SER A 5 4.13 6.05 -3.69
CA SER A 5 4.20 4.58 -3.66
C SER A 5 4.71 4.00 -4.98
N SER A 6 4.31 4.58 -6.12
CA SER A 6 4.85 4.20 -7.43
C SER A 6 6.33 4.56 -7.57
N TYR A 7 6.78 5.69 -7.03
CA TYR A 7 8.21 6.03 -7.02
C TYR A 7 9.04 5.05 -6.19
N ILE A 8 8.57 4.66 -5.02
CA ILE A 8 9.22 3.63 -4.18
C ILE A 8 9.25 2.28 -4.91
N GLY A 9 8.15 1.89 -5.55
CA GLY A 9 8.08 0.65 -6.33
C GLY A 9 9.01 0.65 -7.54
N TYR A 10 9.17 1.80 -8.19
CA TYR A 10 10.14 1.97 -9.27
C TYR A 10 11.58 1.80 -8.75
N LEU A 11 11.94 2.47 -7.64
CA LEU A 11 13.27 2.33 -7.05
C LEU A 11 13.58 0.88 -6.67
N LEU A 12 12.67 0.23 -5.94
CA LEU A 12 12.85 -1.17 -5.52
C LEU A 12 12.94 -2.10 -6.73
N GLY A 13 11.99 -2.02 -7.67
CA GLY A 13 11.99 -2.87 -8.86
C GLY A 13 13.25 -2.67 -9.72
N ASN A 14 13.76 -1.45 -9.83
CA ASN A 14 15.01 -1.17 -10.53
C ASN A 14 16.22 -1.77 -9.79
N THR A 15 16.31 -1.60 -8.47
CA THR A 15 17.40 -2.19 -7.68
C THR A 15 17.43 -3.71 -7.77
N PHE A 16 16.29 -4.38 -7.65
CA PHE A 16 16.23 -5.84 -7.74
C PHE A 16 16.52 -6.34 -9.15
N CYS A 17 16.06 -5.63 -10.20
CA CYS A 17 16.41 -6.01 -11.56
C CYS A 17 17.92 -5.96 -11.81
N VAL A 18 18.59 -4.88 -11.38
CA VAL A 18 20.04 -4.71 -11.54
C VAL A 18 20.81 -5.77 -10.77
N VAL A 19 20.36 -6.13 -9.57
CA VAL A 19 20.98 -7.20 -8.76
C VAL A 19 20.80 -8.58 -9.38
N SER A 20 19.66 -8.84 -10.03
CA SER A 20 19.34 -10.14 -10.65
C SER A 20 19.93 -10.33 -12.05
N ASP A 21 20.68 -9.35 -12.59
CA ASP A 21 21.24 -9.34 -13.95
C ASP A 21 20.20 -9.71 -15.04
N GLU A 22 18.97 -9.21 -14.84
CA GLU A 22 17.85 -9.49 -15.73
C GLU A 22 17.99 -8.69 -17.03
N ARG A 23 17.81 -9.36 -18.18
CA ARG A 23 17.89 -8.73 -19.50
C ARG A 23 16.75 -7.74 -19.78
N SER A 24 15.65 -7.81 -19.02
CA SER A 24 14.50 -6.90 -19.14
C SER A 24 13.90 -6.58 -17.78
N CYS A 25 14.14 -5.36 -17.30
CA CYS A 25 13.63 -4.87 -16.02
C CYS A 25 12.16 -4.46 -16.02
N VAL A 26 11.53 -4.35 -17.19
CA VAL A 26 10.20 -3.73 -17.32
C VAL A 26 9.16 -4.51 -16.52
N SER A 27 9.17 -5.85 -16.61
CA SER A 27 8.23 -6.69 -15.88
C SER A 27 8.43 -6.55 -14.37
N THR A 28 9.68 -6.67 -13.91
CA THR A 28 10.04 -6.57 -12.49
C THR A 28 9.66 -5.22 -11.90
N ILE A 29 9.96 -4.13 -12.59
CA ILE A 29 9.58 -2.77 -12.18
C ILE A 29 8.05 -2.64 -12.08
N LEU A 30 7.30 -3.09 -13.09
CA LEU A 30 5.84 -3.03 -13.07
C LEU A 30 5.24 -3.88 -11.94
N THR A 31 5.80 -5.05 -11.67
CA THR A 31 5.37 -5.93 -10.56
C THR A 31 5.55 -5.24 -9.22
N TYR A 32 6.71 -4.61 -8.97
CA TYR A 32 6.95 -3.90 -7.70
C TYR A 32 6.09 -2.65 -7.56
N ILE A 33 5.91 -1.86 -8.63
CA ILE A 33 5.00 -0.71 -8.63
C ILE A 33 3.57 -1.17 -8.32
N GLY A 34 3.08 -2.20 -9.01
CA GLY A 34 1.73 -2.73 -8.80
C GLY A 34 1.53 -3.27 -7.38
N SER A 35 2.49 -4.06 -6.88
CA SER A 35 2.40 -4.69 -5.55
C SER A 35 2.35 -3.65 -4.43
N ILE A 36 3.22 -2.63 -4.46
CA ILE A 36 3.26 -1.61 -3.41
C ILE A 36 1.97 -0.78 -3.42
N ASN A 37 1.46 -0.41 -4.59
CA ASN A 37 0.19 0.30 -4.67
C ASN A 37 -0.98 -0.57 -4.17
N LEU A 38 -0.98 -1.87 -4.46
CA LEU A 38 -1.99 -2.80 -3.97
C LEU A 38 -1.97 -2.89 -2.44
N PHE A 39 -0.80 -3.13 -1.83
CA PHE A 39 -0.68 -3.16 -0.37
C PHE A 39 -1.11 -1.85 0.28
N ASN A 40 -0.82 -0.72 -0.38
CA ASN A 40 -1.22 0.59 0.11
C ASN A 40 -2.76 0.76 0.11
N LEU A 41 -3.43 0.33 -0.96
CA LEU A 41 -4.90 0.35 -1.03
C LEU A 41 -5.53 -0.56 0.03
N ILE A 42 -4.99 -1.77 0.21
CA ILE A 42 -5.45 -2.69 1.25
C ILE A 42 -5.26 -2.06 2.63
N GLY A 43 -4.10 -1.45 2.88
CA GLY A 43 -3.83 -0.76 4.14
C GLY A 43 -4.81 0.37 4.42
N ILE A 44 -5.10 1.23 3.43
CA ILE A 44 -6.11 2.29 3.57
C ILE A 44 -7.48 1.69 3.89
N TYR A 45 -7.90 0.67 3.15
CA TYR A 45 -9.20 0.03 3.36
C TYR A 45 -9.32 -0.53 4.79
N THR A 46 -8.30 -1.23 5.27
CA THR A 46 -8.29 -1.76 6.64
C THR A 46 -8.35 -0.64 7.67
N LEU A 47 -7.57 0.44 7.48
CA LEU A 47 -7.57 1.58 8.40
C LEU A 47 -8.93 2.28 8.46
N VAL A 48 -9.58 2.48 7.31
CA VAL A 48 -10.93 3.07 7.27
C VAL A 48 -11.93 2.19 8.01
N ASN A 49 -11.94 0.88 7.75
CA ASN A 49 -12.86 -0.05 8.41
C ASN A 49 -12.64 -0.10 9.93
N LEU A 50 -11.39 -0.10 10.39
CA LEU A 50 -11.07 -0.03 11.82
C LEU A 50 -11.47 1.31 12.44
N SER A 51 -11.30 2.41 11.69
CA SER A 51 -11.70 3.75 12.14
C SER A 51 -13.22 3.84 12.31
N GLU A 52 -14.00 3.37 11.33
CA GLU A 52 -15.46 3.34 11.40
C GLU A 52 -15.96 2.53 12.61
N LYS A 53 -15.37 1.36 12.84
CA LYS A 53 -15.66 0.55 14.02
C LYS A 53 -15.37 1.30 15.32
N SER A 54 -14.19 1.92 15.43
CA SER A 54 -13.80 2.67 16.63
C SER A 54 -14.70 3.86 16.94
N ILE A 55 -15.16 4.58 15.90
CA ILE A 55 -16.08 5.72 16.05
C ILE A 55 -17.46 5.23 16.52
N THR A 56 -17.93 4.12 15.96
CA THR A 56 -19.23 3.53 16.33
C THR A 56 -19.22 3.10 17.80
N GLU A 57 -18.17 2.42 18.24
CA GLU A 57 -18.01 2.00 19.65
C GLU A 57 -17.94 3.20 20.60
N TRP A 58 -17.22 4.26 20.22
CA TRP A 58 -17.14 5.48 21.03
C TRP A 58 -18.51 6.19 21.17
N ASN A 59 -19.28 6.30 20.08
CA ASN A 59 -20.60 6.90 20.12
C ASN A 59 -21.58 6.09 20.98
N GLN A 60 -21.56 4.76 20.90
CA GLN A 60 -22.42 3.90 21.72
C GLN A 60 -22.12 4.04 23.21
N ASN A 61 -20.84 4.04 23.59
CA ASN A 61 -20.45 4.21 24.99
C ASN A 61 -20.83 5.61 25.53
N SER A 62 -20.89 6.64 24.67
CA SER A 62 -21.32 7.99 25.06
C SER A 62 -22.84 8.11 25.21
N GLU A 63 -23.65 7.27 24.55
CA GLU A 63 -25.12 7.29 24.67
C GLU A 63 -25.61 6.48 25.88
N GLU A 64 -24.78 5.57 26.40
CA GLU A 64 -25.05 4.75 27.58
C GLU A 64 -24.63 5.40 28.92
N GLU A 65 -23.93 6.55 28.89
CA GLU A 65 -23.60 7.42 30.04
C GLU A 65 -24.62 8.55 30.25
#